data_AF-A0A961KCL4-F1
#
_entry.id   AF-A0A961KCL4-F1
#
_cell.length_a   1.000
_cell.length_b   1.000
_cell.length_c   1.000
_cell.angle_alpha   90.00
_cell.angle_beta   90.00
_cell.angle_gamma   90.00
#
_symmetry.space_group_name_H-M   'P 1'
#
loop_
_entity.id
_entity.type
_entity.pdbx_description
1 polymer ?
#
loop_
_entity_poly.entity_id
_entity_poly.type
_entity_poly.pdbx_seq_one_letter_code
_entity_poly.pdbx_strand_id
1 'polypeptide(L)'
;MRADLTLLFPAFRLGAASVATALALIVATPHPASAQVPGTEDLRALIYYLDHDDQRSVQAEMRRLRAAFPNWTPPSDVNQLRSLASTATASVDVQPIWGRIQRNDFAGARALISQEQARVPGWSPDAEML
;
A
#
# COMPACT_ATOMS: atom_id res chain seq x y z
N MET A 1 -6.89 -37.10 66.76
CA MET A 1 -7.71 -38.03 65.94
C MET A 1 -7.90 -37.40 64.56
N ARG A 2 -7.86 -38.22 63.51
CA ARG A 2 -7.71 -37.87 62.09
C ARG A 2 -9.02 -37.40 61.45
N ALA A 3 -8.90 -37.02 60.17
CA ALA A 3 -9.90 -36.90 59.10
C ALA A 3 -10.44 -35.49 58.86
N ASP A 4 -10.65 -34.98 57.63
CA ASP A 4 -10.31 -35.42 56.28
C ASP A 4 -10.58 -34.24 55.30
N LEU A 5 -10.10 -34.44 54.08
CA LEU A 5 -10.06 -33.58 52.89
C LEU A 5 -11.45 -33.17 52.33
N THR A 6 -11.44 -32.09 51.54
CA THR A 6 -12.18 -31.86 50.26
C THR A 6 -13.22 -30.73 50.24
N LEU A 7 -13.08 -29.88 49.20
CA LEU A 7 -14.08 -29.16 48.37
C LEU A 7 -13.80 -27.66 48.31
N LEU A 8 -13.07 -27.22 47.27
CA LEU A 8 -13.56 -26.88 45.92
C LEU A 8 -14.27 -25.51 45.92
N PHE A 9 -13.49 -24.50 45.54
CA PHE A 9 -13.93 -23.13 45.24
C PHE A 9 -14.87 -23.09 44.04
N PRO A 10 -15.88 -22.20 44.04
CA PRO A 10 -16.36 -21.60 42.81
C PRO A 10 -16.19 -20.08 42.79
N ALA A 11 -15.40 -19.65 41.81
CA ALA A 11 -15.68 -18.57 40.86
C ALA A 11 -16.21 -17.21 41.38
N PHE A 12 -15.26 -16.35 41.71
CA PHE A 12 -15.24 -14.91 41.40
C PHE A 12 -15.02 -14.74 39.86
N ARG A 13 -15.46 -13.73 39.09
CA ARG A 13 -15.99 -12.37 39.26
C ARG A 13 -16.80 -11.99 38.02
N LEU A 14 -17.66 -10.99 38.22
CA LEU A 14 -18.29 -10.06 37.28
C LEU A 14 -17.64 -9.98 35.89
N GLY A 15 -18.49 -10.09 34.88
CA GLY A 15 -18.18 -9.70 33.51
C GLY A 15 -17.92 -8.20 33.41
N ALA A 16 -16.70 -7.86 33.03
CA ALA A 16 -16.37 -6.61 32.37
C ALA A 16 -16.05 -6.96 30.91
N ALA A 17 -17.03 -6.78 30.03
CA ALA A 17 -16.80 -6.81 28.60
C ALA A 17 -16.06 -5.53 28.21
N SER A 18 -14.76 -5.51 28.45
CA SER A 18 -13.86 -4.56 27.81
C SER A 18 -13.76 -4.94 26.34
N VAL A 19 -14.43 -4.20 25.47
CA VAL A 19 -14.20 -4.25 24.02
C VAL A 19 -12.80 -3.69 23.79
N ALA A 20 -11.81 -4.57 23.87
CA ALA A 20 -10.44 -4.26 23.51
C ALA A 20 -10.40 -3.98 22.01
N THR A 21 -10.08 -2.74 21.65
CA THR A 21 -9.63 -2.32 20.34
C THR A 21 -8.50 -3.24 19.89
N ALA A 22 -8.81 -4.21 19.04
CA ALA A 22 -7.81 -5.05 18.41
C ALA A 22 -7.07 -4.22 17.35
N LEU A 23 -5.96 -3.61 17.76
CA LEU A 23 -4.91 -3.15 16.87
C LEU A 23 -4.37 -4.40 16.15
N ALA A 24 -4.89 -4.70 14.97
CA ALA A 24 -4.36 -5.74 14.12
C ALA A 24 -2.95 -5.32 13.65
N LEU A 25 -1.93 -5.76 14.38
CA LEU A 25 -0.57 -5.85 13.86
C LEU A 25 -0.61 -6.83 12.69
N ILE A 26 -0.67 -6.31 11.47
CA ILE A 26 -0.38 -7.08 10.28
C ILE A 26 1.11 -7.44 10.37
N VAL A 27 1.38 -8.70 10.67
CA VAL A 27 2.69 -9.31 10.52
C VAL A 27 3.13 -9.12 9.06
N ALA A 28 4.11 -8.26 8.85
CA ALA A 28 4.85 -8.21 7.59
C ALA A 28 5.56 -9.56 7.42
N THR A 29 5.04 -10.42 6.56
CA THR A 29 5.77 -11.61 6.13
C THR A 29 6.97 -11.14 5.31
N PRO A 30 8.21 -11.53 5.65
CA PRO A 30 9.35 -11.26 4.78
C PRO A 30 9.15 -12.09 3.50
N HIS A 31 8.76 -11.41 2.42
CA HIS A 31 8.76 -12.02 1.09
C HIS A 31 10.21 -12.39 0.73
N PRO A 32 10.46 -13.61 0.21
CA PRO A 32 11.79 -13.97 -0.27
C PRO A 32 12.16 -13.03 -1.43
N ALA A 33 13.27 -12.32 -1.26
CA ALA A 33 13.83 -11.40 -2.24
C ALA A 33 14.26 -12.18 -3.49
N SER A 34 13.35 -12.33 -4.45
CA SER A 34 13.74 -12.31 -5.86
C SER A 34 14.54 -11.02 -6.08
N ALA A 35 15.53 -11.01 -6.96
CA ALA A 35 16.31 -9.80 -7.26
C ALA A 35 15.37 -8.69 -7.79
N GLN A 36 14.81 -7.93 -6.87
CA GLN A 36 13.75 -6.98 -7.12
C GLN A 36 14.43 -5.67 -7.48
N VAL A 37 14.12 -5.17 -8.68
CA VAL A 37 14.46 -3.82 -9.09
C VAL A 37 13.39 -2.89 -8.48
N PRO A 38 13.73 -1.67 -8.03
CA PRO A 38 12.75 -0.74 -7.50
C PRO A 38 11.64 -0.49 -8.53
N GLY A 39 10.39 -0.55 -8.07
CA GLY A 39 9.24 -0.22 -8.91
C GLY A 39 8.99 1.28 -8.99
N THR A 40 7.98 1.66 -9.77
CA THR A 40 7.54 3.07 -9.89
C THR A 40 7.23 3.71 -8.53
N GLU A 41 6.54 3.00 -7.64
CA GLU A 41 6.22 3.51 -6.29
C GLU A 41 7.49 3.77 -5.48
N ASP A 42 8.47 2.85 -5.53
CA ASP A 42 9.73 2.99 -4.81
C ASP A 42 10.52 4.20 -5.29
N LEU A 43 10.49 4.49 -6.60
CA LEU A 43 11.22 5.59 -7.21
C LEU A 43 10.51 6.95 -7.11
N ARG A 44 9.20 6.99 -6.79
CA ARG A 44 8.40 8.23 -6.80
C ARG A 44 9.03 9.34 -5.96
N ALA A 45 9.43 9.02 -4.72
CA ALA A 45 10.04 10.00 -3.82
C ALA A 45 11.36 10.54 -4.37
N LEU A 46 12.20 9.67 -4.94
CA LEU A 46 13.47 10.06 -5.55
C LEU A 46 13.26 11.04 -6.71
N ILE A 47 12.30 10.75 -7.60
CA ILE A 47 11.97 11.64 -8.73
C ILE A 47 11.44 12.98 -8.22
N TYR A 48 10.54 12.97 -7.23
CA TYR A 48 10.04 14.19 -6.63
C TYR A 48 11.18 15.09 -6.11
N TYR A 49 12.15 14.53 -5.38
CA TYR A 49 13.27 15.31 -4.86
C TYR A 49 14.21 15.83 -5.98
N LEU A 50 14.40 15.05 -7.05
CA LEU A 50 15.17 15.49 -8.21
C LEU A 50 14.50 16.66 -8.93
N ASP A 51 13.18 16.66 -9.06
CA ASP A 51 12.45 17.74 -9.73
C ASP A 51 12.38 19.03 -8.89
N HIS A 52 12.66 18.95 -7.58
CA HIS A 52 12.71 20.10 -6.66
C HIS A 52 14.14 20.53 -6.28
N ASP A 53 15.16 19.96 -6.94
CA ASP A 53 16.58 20.19 -6.62
C ASP A 53 16.96 19.93 -5.15
N ASP A 54 16.21 19.09 -4.43
CA ASP A 54 16.46 18.77 -3.02
C ASP A 54 17.53 17.67 -2.87
N GLN A 55 18.79 18.09 -3.02
CA GLN A 55 19.94 17.17 -2.97
C GLN A 55 20.08 16.43 -1.65
N ARG A 56 19.67 17.04 -0.52
CA ARG A 56 19.74 16.39 0.79
C ARG A 56 18.78 15.20 0.84
N SER A 57 17.56 15.39 0.35
CA SER A 57 16.54 14.36 0.31
C SER A 57 16.84 13.30 -0.74
N VAL A 58 17.40 13.66 -1.90
CA VAL A 58 17.92 12.70 -2.91
C VAL A 58 18.92 11.74 -2.27
N GLN A 59 19.90 12.24 -1.52
CA GLN A 59 20.90 11.38 -0.88
C GLN A 59 20.29 10.45 0.18
N ALA A 60 19.28 10.92 0.90
CA ALA A 60 18.57 10.10 1.89
C ALA A 60 17.79 8.96 1.21
N GLU A 61 17.04 9.28 0.15
CA GLU A 61 16.26 8.29 -0.57
C GLU A 61 17.15 7.26 -1.28
N MET A 62 18.27 7.69 -1.84
CA MET A 62 19.27 6.78 -2.43
C MET A 62 19.82 5.78 -1.42
N ARG A 63 20.02 6.17 -0.15
CA ARG A 63 20.42 5.22 0.92
C ARG A 63 19.31 4.23 1.23
N ARG A 64 18.06 4.70 1.35
CA ARG A 64 16.89 3.84 1.59
C ARG A 64 16.72 2.82 0.46
N LEU A 65 16.80 3.26 -0.80
CA LEU A 65 16.67 2.40 -1.97
C LEU A 65 17.79 1.37 -2.03
N ARG A 66 19.06 1.74 -1.78
CA ARG A 66 20.17 0.77 -1.76
C ARG A 66 20.02 -0.27 -0.65
N ALA A 67 19.48 0.12 0.51
CA ALA A 67 19.21 -0.82 1.60
C ALA A 67 18.08 -1.80 1.26
N ALA A 68 17.03 -1.31 0.59
CA ALA A 68 15.88 -2.12 0.18
C ALA A 68 16.18 -3.01 -1.04
N PHE A 69 17.02 -2.53 -1.96
CA PHE A 69 17.33 -3.15 -3.25
C PHE A 69 18.86 -3.31 -3.42
N PRO A 70 19.51 -4.19 -2.65
CA PRO A 70 20.97 -4.27 -2.58
C PRO A 70 21.65 -4.69 -3.90
N ASN A 71 20.92 -5.36 -4.80
CA ASN A 71 21.42 -5.79 -6.11
C ASN A 71 21.13 -4.77 -7.22
N TRP A 72 20.39 -3.69 -6.92
CA TRP A 72 20.05 -2.67 -7.89
C TRP A 72 21.15 -1.62 -7.98
N THR A 73 21.65 -1.40 -9.20
CA THR A 73 22.53 -0.28 -9.50
C THR A 73 21.71 0.84 -10.13
N PRO A 74 21.59 2.01 -9.47
CA PRO A 74 20.86 3.14 -10.02
C PRO A 74 21.52 3.65 -11.30
N PRO A 75 20.74 3.95 -12.37
CA PRO A 75 21.25 4.63 -13.54
C PRO A 75 21.89 5.97 -13.18
N SER A 76 22.99 6.32 -13.85
CA SER A 76 23.61 7.64 -13.71
C SER A 76 22.85 8.73 -14.46
N ASP A 77 22.11 8.35 -15.51
CA ASP A 77 21.24 9.26 -16.26
C ASP A 77 19.89 9.38 -15.57
N VAL A 78 19.55 10.62 -15.19
CA VAL A 78 18.26 10.96 -14.57
C VAL A 78 17.09 10.62 -15.49
N ASN A 79 17.24 10.68 -16.82
CA ASN A 79 16.19 10.32 -17.74
C ASN A 79 15.91 8.81 -17.74
N GLN A 80 16.93 7.97 -17.52
CA GLN A 80 16.73 6.54 -17.33
C GLN A 80 16.04 6.24 -16.01
N LEU A 81 16.42 6.93 -14.92
CA LEU A 81 15.69 6.87 -13.65
C LEU A 81 14.22 7.28 -13.82
N ARG A 82 13.95 8.36 -14.55
CA ARG A 82 12.58 8.79 -14.88
C ARG A 82 11.86 7.76 -15.71
N SER A 83 12.50 7.07 -16.65
CA SER A 83 11.88 5.98 -17.42
C SER A 83 11.47 4.81 -16.54
N LEU A 84 12.28 4.45 -15.54
CA LEU A 84 11.94 3.38 -14.58
C LEU A 84 10.78 3.79 -13.66
N ALA A 85 10.74 5.08 -13.29
CA ALA A 85 9.63 5.65 -12.53
C ALA A 85 8.39 5.91 -13.41
N SER A 86 8.58 6.07 -14.72
CA SER A 86 7.52 6.30 -15.70
C SER A 86 7.08 4.96 -16.26
N THR A 87 6.42 4.16 -15.44
CA THR A 87 5.25 3.50 -16.00
C THR A 87 4.27 4.65 -16.16
N ALA A 88 4.15 5.20 -17.37
CA ALA A 88 3.07 6.14 -17.65
C ALA A 88 1.78 5.35 -17.41
N THR A 89 1.24 5.38 -16.19
CA THR A 89 -0.16 5.04 -15.97
C THR A 89 -0.88 6.04 -16.85
N ALA A 90 -1.33 5.60 -18.03
CA ALA A 90 -2.05 6.50 -18.91
C ALA A 90 -3.19 7.08 -18.07
N SER A 91 -3.32 8.41 -18.05
CA SER A 91 -4.34 9.00 -17.19
C SER A 91 -5.71 8.69 -17.80
N VAL A 92 -6.59 8.09 -17.01
CA VAL A 92 -7.99 7.92 -17.36
C VAL A 92 -8.72 9.22 -17.03
N ASP A 93 -9.54 9.73 -17.94
CA ASP A 93 -10.52 10.77 -17.60
C ASP A 93 -11.63 10.13 -16.76
N VAL A 94 -11.65 10.45 -15.46
CA VAL A 94 -12.58 9.86 -14.48
C VAL A 94 -13.89 10.64 -14.36
N GLN A 95 -14.03 11.82 -14.98
CA GLN A 95 -15.27 12.61 -14.91
C GLN A 95 -16.52 11.84 -15.39
N PRO A 96 -16.47 11.05 -16.47
CA PRO A 96 -17.61 10.21 -16.88
C PRO A 96 -18.02 9.19 -15.83
N ILE A 97 -17.06 8.64 -15.06
CA ILE A 97 -17.31 7.67 -13.98
C ILE A 97 -18.00 8.38 -12.82
N TRP A 98 -17.49 9.54 -12.40
CA TRP A 98 -18.10 10.37 -11.36
C TRP A 98 -19.53 10.79 -11.70
N GLY A 99 -19.78 11.18 -12.94
CA GLY A 99 -21.13 11.52 -13.39
C GLY A 99 -22.12 10.37 -13.25
N ARG A 100 -21.67 9.11 -13.38
CA ARG A 100 -22.51 7.92 -13.17
C ARG A 100 -22.80 7.72 -11.68
N ILE A 101 -21.77 7.79 -10.84
CA ILE A 101 -21.88 7.67 -9.38
C ILE A 101 -22.87 8.70 -8.82
N GLN A 102 -22.77 9.96 -9.24
CA GLN A 102 -23.67 11.05 -8.82
C GLN A 102 -25.14 10.80 -9.16
N ARG A 103 -25.42 10.03 -10.22
CA ARG A 103 -26.78 9.63 -10.61
C ARG A 103 -27.22 8.29 -10.00
N ASN A 104 -26.45 7.74 -9.06
CA ASN A 104 -26.61 6.40 -8.48
C ASN A 104 -26.54 5.26 -9.52
N ASP A 105 -25.91 5.48 -10.68
CA ASP A 105 -25.69 4.47 -11.71
C ASP A 105 -24.36 3.71 -11.45
N PHE A 106 -24.33 2.95 -10.36
CA PHE A 106 -23.14 2.18 -9.96
C PHE A 106 -22.83 1.03 -10.93
N ALA A 107 -23.82 0.50 -11.63
CA ALA A 107 -23.60 -0.52 -12.66
C ALA A 107 -22.84 0.08 -13.86
N GLY A 108 -23.27 1.25 -14.35
CA GLY A 108 -22.59 1.96 -15.42
C GLY A 108 -21.20 2.48 -15.02
N ALA A 109 -21.02 2.92 -13.78
CA ALA A 109 -19.71 3.31 -13.25
C ALA A 109 -18.72 2.13 -13.28
N ARG A 110 -19.12 0.97 -12.74
CA ARG A 110 -18.29 -0.25 -12.75
C ARG A 110 -17.95 -0.72 -14.17
N ALA A 111 -18.90 -0.65 -15.10
CA ALA A 111 -18.65 -0.99 -16.49
C ALA A 111 -17.59 -0.09 -17.14
N LEU A 112 -17.65 1.23 -16.89
CA LEU A 112 -16.61 2.17 -17.35
C LEU A 112 -15.26 1.89 -16.69
N ILE A 113 -15.22 1.61 -15.38
CA ILE A 113 -13.98 1.22 -14.70
C ILE A 113 -13.36 -0.01 -15.37
N SER A 114 -14.14 -1.06 -15.63
CA SER A 114 -13.62 -2.26 -16.30
C SER A 114 -13.11 -1.98 -17.72
N GLN A 115 -13.80 -1.12 -18.47
CA GLN A 115 -13.37 -0.69 -19.81
C GLN A 115 -12.02 0.06 -19.74
N GLU A 116 -11.89 0.97 -18.78
CA GLU A 116 -10.70 1.79 -18.60
C GLU A 116 -9.50 0.96 -18.10
N GLN A 117 -9.72 0.00 -17.20
CA GLN A 117 -8.70 -0.96 -16.79
C GLN A 117 -8.20 -1.83 -17.95
N ALA A 118 -9.08 -2.20 -18.89
CA ALA A 118 -8.69 -2.94 -20.08
C ALA A 118 -7.92 -2.07 -21.09
N ARG A 119 -8.25 -0.78 -21.18
CA ARG A 119 -7.60 0.19 -22.07
C ARG A 119 -6.25 0.66 -21.53
N VAL A 120 -6.14 0.81 -20.22
CA VAL A 120 -4.97 1.34 -19.53
C VAL A 120 -4.44 0.33 -18.52
N PRO A 121 -3.53 -0.56 -18.94
CA PRO A 121 -2.85 -1.47 -18.02
C PRO A 121 -2.13 -0.69 -16.91
N GLY A 122 -2.35 -1.09 -15.66
CA GLY A 122 -1.73 -0.46 -14.48
C GLY A 122 -2.49 0.75 -13.93
N TRP A 123 -3.58 1.19 -14.55
CA TRP A 123 -4.51 2.12 -13.91
C TRP A 123 -5.43 1.40 -12.92
N SER A 124 -5.65 2.02 -11.76
CA SER A 124 -6.61 1.58 -10.75
C SER A 124 -7.56 2.74 -10.42
N PRO A 125 -8.86 2.49 -10.24
CA PRO A 125 -9.79 3.49 -9.74
C PRO A 125 -9.45 3.87 -8.28
N ASP A 126 -9.85 5.08 -7.89
CA ASP A 126 -9.79 5.51 -6.49
C ASP A 126 -10.81 4.72 -5.65
N ALA A 127 -10.53 4.55 -4.36
CA ALA A 127 -11.38 3.79 -3.45
C ALA A 127 -12.83 4.31 -3.38
N GLU A 128 -13.03 5.61 -3.59
CA GLU A 128 -14.35 6.26 -3.59
C GLU A 128 -15.20 5.91 -4.83
N MET A 129 -14.60 5.33 -5.88
CA MET A 129 -15.31 4.89 -7.09
C MET A 129 -15.81 3.44 -7.02
N LEU A 130 -15.43 2.68 -5.99
CA LEU A 130 -15.73 1.26 -5.79
C LEU A 130 -16.95 1.06 -4.88
#